data_AF-A0A7C7PZ59-F1
#
_entry.id   AF-A0A7C7PZ59-F1
#
_cell.length_a   1.000
_cell.length_b   1.000
_cell.length_c   1.000
_cell.angle_alpha   90.00
_cell.angle_beta   90.00
_cell.angle_gamma   90.00
#
_symmetry.space_group_name_H-M   'P 1'
#
loop_
_entity.id
_entity.type
_entity.pdbx_description
1 polymer ?
#
loop_
_entity_poly.entity_id
_entity_poly.type
_entity_poly.pdbx_seq_one_letter_code
_entity_poly.pdbx_strand_id
1 'polypeptide(L)'
;TVRKISNGEGVERVFPLYSPRIESIEVVRRGDVRRAKLYYLRGRTGKAARIREQTTGHSGKLEAAAKEEAAKAKAARGKSKKTEKAEG
;
A
#
# COMPACT_ATOMS: atom_id res chain seq x y z
N THR A 1 13.96 -3.84 -7.15
CA THR A 1 13.60 -5.25 -7.43
C THR A 1 12.50 -5.65 -6.47
N VAL A 2 11.68 -6.63 -6.83
CA VAL A 2 10.59 -7.15 -5.99
C VAL A 2 10.97 -8.56 -5.52
N ARG A 3 10.85 -8.81 -4.21
CA ARG A 3 11.04 -10.13 -3.59
C ARG A 3 9.72 -10.63 -3.05
N LYS A 4 9.36 -11.88 -3.35
CA LYS A 4 8.18 -12.56 -2.82
C LYS A 4 8.54 -14.01 -2.49
N ILE A 5 7.99 -14.54 -1.40
CA ILE A 5 7.99 -15.98 -1.16
C ILE A 5 6.76 -16.57 -1.85
N SER A 6 6.97 -17.53 -2.75
CA SER A 6 5.91 -18.23 -3.48
C SER A 6 6.13 -19.72 -3.28
N ASN A 7 5.11 -20.46 -2.83
CA ASN A 7 5.19 -21.92 -2.62
C ASN A 7 6.40 -22.36 -1.75
N GLY A 8 6.78 -21.56 -0.76
CA GLY A 8 7.94 -21.84 0.10
C GLY A 8 9.28 -21.38 -0.47
N GLU A 9 9.35 -20.96 -1.73
CA GLU A 9 10.58 -20.55 -2.40
C GLU A 9 10.68 -19.03 -2.54
N GLY A 10 11.89 -18.48 -2.33
CA GLY A 10 12.17 -17.06 -2.45
C GLY A 10 12.39 -16.64 -3.90
N VAL A 11 11.45 -15.90 -4.49
CA VAL A 11 11.53 -15.41 -5.86
C VAL A 11 11.90 -13.92 -5.87
N GLU A 12 12.89 -13.55 -6.69
CA GLU A 12 13.26 -12.15 -6.96
C GLU A 12 13.02 -11.81 -8.44
N ARG A 13 12.35 -10.67 -8.69
CA ARG A 13 12.07 -10.18 -10.04
C ARG A 13 12.50 -8.73 -10.20
N VAL A 14 12.92 -8.40 -11.42
CA VAL A 14 13.21 -7.02 -11.85
C VAL A 14 12.12 -6.59 -12.81
N PHE A 15 11.54 -5.43 -12.55
CA PHE A 15 10.47 -4.85 -13.37
C PHE A 15 11.01 -3.53 -13.96
N PRO A 16 11.25 -3.45 -15.28
CA PRO A 16 11.61 -2.20 -15.93
C PRO A 16 10.41 -1.23 -15.88
N LEU A 17 10.63 0.03 -15.49
CA LEU A 17 9.56 1.00 -15.26
C LEU A 17 8.72 1.31 -16.52
N TYR A 18 9.33 1.24 -17.70
CA TYR A 18 8.68 1.56 -18.97
C TYR A 18 8.39 0.32 -19.82
N SER A 19 8.25 -0.84 -19.18
CA SER A 19 7.94 -2.09 -19.88
C SER A 19 6.47 -2.13 -20.32
N PRO A 20 6.15 -2.47 -21.59
CA PRO A 20 4.77 -2.60 -22.04
C PRO A 20 4.05 -3.82 -21.43
N ARG A 21 4.78 -4.70 -20.74
CA ARG A 21 4.23 -5.87 -20.04
C ARG A 21 3.66 -5.53 -18.65
N ILE A 22 3.75 -4.28 -18.22
CA ILE A 22 3.26 -3.82 -16.92
C ILE A 22 2.13 -2.82 -17.17
N GLU A 23 0.94 -3.10 -16.63
CA GLU A 23 -0.22 -2.22 -16.75
C GLU A 23 -0.10 -1.03 -15.78
N SER A 24 0.08 -1.30 -14.49
CA SER A 24 0.22 -0.26 -13.46
C SER A 24 1.08 -0.74 -12.29
N ILE A 25 1.58 0.22 -11.51
CA ILE A 25 2.26 -0.04 -10.24
C ILE A 25 1.56 0.78 -9.17
N GLU A 26 0.85 0.08 -8.27
CA GLU A 26 0.13 0.70 -7.16
C GLU A 26 0.85 0.48 -5.83
N VAL A 27 0.93 1.54 -5.03
CA VAL A 27 1.49 1.45 -3.68
C VAL A 27 0.39 0.95 -2.74
N VAL A 28 0.45 -0.33 -2.38
CA VAL A 28 -0.50 -0.94 -1.45
C VAL A 28 -0.26 -0.48 0.00
N ARG A 29 1.01 -0.37 0.40
CA ARG A 29 1.42 0.08 1.75
C ARG A 29 2.85 0.61 1.73
N ARG A 30 3.17 1.51 2.65
CA ARG A 30 4.53 2.04 2.82
C ARG A 30 5.21 1.36 4.01
N GLY A 31 6.40 0.79 3.78
CA GLY A 31 7.17 0.11 4.81
C GLY A 31 8.17 1.03 5.52
N ASP A 32 8.29 0.92 6.83
CA ASP A 32 9.31 1.61 7.62
C ASP A 32 10.67 0.91 7.47
N VAL A 33 11.57 1.53 6.71
CA VAL A 33 12.91 1.01 6.41
C VAL A 33 13.95 2.11 6.50
N ARG A 34 15.14 1.75 7.00
CA ARG A 34 16.28 2.69 7.17
C ARG A 34 17.28 2.65 6.02
N ARG A 35 17.25 1.59 5.20
CA ARG A 35 18.23 1.35 4.13
C ARG A 35 17.50 1.29 2.79
N ALA A 36 18.04 1.93 1.76
CA ALA A 36 17.49 1.87 0.40
C ALA A 36 17.57 0.47 -0.21
N LYS A 37 18.65 -0.27 0.06
CA LYS A 37 18.84 -1.65 -0.39
C LYS A 37 18.43 -2.63 0.72
N LEU A 38 17.39 -3.41 0.46
CA LEU A 38 16.79 -4.34 1.44
C LEU A 38 17.38 -5.76 1.39
N TYR A 39 18.65 -5.92 1.00
CA TYR A 39 19.28 -7.24 0.85
C TYR A 39 19.32 -8.07 2.14
N TYR A 40 19.30 -7.41 3.30
CA TYR A 40 19.24 -8.07 4.60
C TYR A 40 17.97 -8.92 4.78
N LEU A 41 16.92 -8.70 3.98
CA LEU A 41 15.73 -9.54 3.99
C LEU A 41 15.93 -10.90 3.32
N ARG A 42 17.01 -11.10 2.54
CA ARG A 42 17.26 -12.38 1.84
C ARG A 42 17.52 -13.53 2.80
N GLY A 43 18.22 -13.24 3.91
CA GLY A 43 18.52 -14.21 4.96
C GLY A 43 17.50 -14.24 6.10
N ARG A 44 16.36 -13.54 5.98
CA ARG A 44 15.32 -13.50 7.02
C ARG A 44 14.04 -14.15 6.52
N THR A 45 13.34 -14.84 7.41
CA THR A 45 12.05 -15.50 7.13
C THR A 45 11.05 -15.21 8.26
N GLY A 46 9.77 -15.51 7.99
CA GLY A 46 8.69 -15.37 8.96
C GLY A 46 8.56 -13.96 9.55
N LYS A 47 8.38 -13.87 10.88
CA LYS A 47 8.21 -12.60 11.60
C LYS A 47 9.41 -11.66 11.46
N ALA A 48 10.62 -12.21 11.34
CA ALA A 48 11.85 -11.42 11.22
C ALA A 48 12.01 -10.72 9.86
N ALA A 49 11.34 -11.21 8.81
CA ALA A 49 11.31 -10.59 7.49
C ALA A 49 10.20 -9.52 7.34
N ARG A 50 9.29 -9.42 8.31
CA ARG A 50 8.14 -8.51 8.23
C ARG A 50 8.59 -7.06 8.46
N ILE A 51 8.40 -6.24 7.44
CA ILE A 51 8.58 -4.77 7.52
C ILE A 51 7.29 -4.14 8.09
N ARG A 52 7.45 -3.35 9.16
CA ARG A 52 6.36 -2.55 9.76
C ARG A 52 5.90 -1.47 8.81
N GLU A 53 4.66 -1.02 8.98
CA GLU A 53 4.13 0.10 8.21
C GLU A 53 4.70 1.43 8.70
N GLN A 54 4.94 2.36 7.78
CA GLN A 54 5.46 3.68 8.09
C GLN A 54 4.33 4.63 8.47
N THR A 55 4.06 4.74 9.76
CA THR A 55 2.96 5.56 10.30
C THR A 55 3.31 7.04 10.52
N THR A 56 4.58 7.41 10.38
CA THR A 56 5.10 8.75 10.71
C THR A 56 5.64 9.48 9.48
N GLY A 57 5.86 10.79 9.60
CA GLY A 57 6.47 11.61 8.55
C GLY A 57 5.52 11.94 7.39
N HIS A 58 6.10 12.21 6.21
CA HIS A 58 5.34 12.60 5.01
C HIS A 58 4.39 11.49 4.51
N SER A 59 4.82 10.23 4.58
CA SER A 59 3.96 9.08 4.24
C SER A 59 2.73 8.99 5.14
N GLY A 60 2.90 9.17 6.45
CA GLY A 60 1.78 9.19 7.40
C GLY A 60 0.80 10.34 7.13
N LYS A 61 1.31 11.52 6.72
CA LYS A 61 0.46 12.66 6.31
C LYS A 61 -0.36 12.35 5.07
N LEU A 62 0.24 11.73 4.04
CA LEU A 62 -0.45 11.35 2.81
C LEU A 62 -1.56 10.32 3.08
N GLU A 63 -1.30 9.33 3.93
CA GLU A 63 -2.29 8.32 4.28
C GLU A 63 -3.43 8.89 5.15
N ALA A 64 -3.12 9.80 6.07
CA ALA A 64 -4.14 10.50 6.86
C ALA A 64 -5.04 11.36 5.96
N ALA A 65 -4.46 12.11 5.03
CA ALA A 65 -5.20 12.90 4.05
C ALA A 65 -6.10 12.02 3.17
N ALA A 66 -5.57 10.91 2.63
CA ALA A 66 -6.36 9.97 1.84
C ALA A 66 -7.51 9.32 2.63
N LYS A 67 -7.28 8.98 3.91
CA LYS A 67 -8.34 8.48 4.81
C LYS A 67 -9.40 9.55 5.11
N GLU A 68 -8.99 10.79 5.30
CA GLU A 68 -9.88 11.91 5.55
C GLU A 68 -10.75 12.22 4.32
N GLU A 69 -10.17 12.22 3.12
CA GLU A 69 -10.91 12.34 1.86
C GLU A 69 -11.88 11.18 1.65
N ALA A 70 -11.45 9.95 1.91
CA ALA A 70 -12.34 8.78 1.84
C ALA A 70 -13.47 8.85 2.88
N ALA A 71 -13.21 9.36 4.09
CA ALA A 71 -14.22 9.57 5.12
C ALA A 71 -15.23 10.66 4.72
N LYS A 72 -14.74 11.78 4.17
CA LYS A 72 -15.59 12.87 3.62
C LYS A 72 -16.44 12.36 2.45
N ALA A 73 -15.88 11.59 1.53
CA ALA A 73 -16.60 11.00 0.40
C ALA A 73 -17.68 10.00 0.86
N LYS A 74 -17.40 9.16 1.87
CA LYS A 74 -18.40 8.26 2.46
C LYS A 74 -19.51 9.02 3.19
N ALA A 75 -19.17 10.09 3.93
CA ALA A 75 -20.15 10.93 4.61
C ALA A 75 -21.05 11.69 3.62
N ALA A 76 -20.50 12.18 2.50
CA ALA A 76 -21.27 12.82 1.44
C ALA A 76 -22.25 11.84 0.77
N ARG A 77 -21.80 10.61 0.46
CA ARG A 77 -22.61 9.54 -0.12
C ARG A 77 -23.71 9.01 0.83
N GLY A 78 -23.48 9.11 2.14
CA GLY A 78 -24.48 8.77 3.16
C GLY A 78 -25.59 9.83 3.30
N LYS A 79 -25.27 11.11 3.09
CA LYS A 79 -26.25 12.20 3.12
C LYS A 79 -27.18 12.18 1.90
N SER A 80 -26.65 11.91 0.69
CA SER A 80 -27.46 11.85 -0.54
C SER A 80 -28.48 10.70 -0.53
N LYS A 81 -28.12 9.53 0.03
CA LYS A 81 -29.04 8.39 0.18
C LYS A 81 -30.15 8.61 1.21
N LYS A 82 -29.96 9.55 2.16
CA LYS A 82 -30.95 9.86 3.20
C LYS A 82 -32.00 10.87 2.71
N THR A 83 -31.62 11.78 1.82
CA THR A 83 -32.54 12.72 1.17
C THR A 83 -33.45 12.04 0.14
N GLU A 84 -32.93 11.12 -0.67
CA GLU A 84 -33.75 10.36 -1.65
C GLU A 84 -34.79 9.42 -0.99
N LYS A 85 -34.58 9.01 0.26
CA LYS A 85 -35.51 8.12 1.00
C LYS A 85 -36.58 8.87 1.80
N ALA A 86 -36.49 10.19 1.89
CA ALA A 86 -37.43 11.03 2.62
C ALA A 86 -38.50 11.68 1.71
N GLU A 87 -38.33 11.58 0.38
CA GLU A 87 -39.22 12.19 -0.63
C GLU A 87 -40.10 11.16 -1.37
N GLY A 88 -40.11 9.88 -0.96
CA GLY A 88 -40.97 8.82 -1.49
C GLY A 88 -41.70 8.07 -0.38
#